data_AF-L8JZE7-F1
#
_entry.id   AF-L8JZE7-F1
#
_cell.length_a   1.000
_cell.length_b   1.000
_cell.length_c   1.000
_cell.angle_alpha   90.00
_cell.angle_beta   90.00
_cell.angle_gamma   90.00
#
_symmetry.space_group_name_H-M   'P 1'
#
loop_
_entity.id
_entity.type
_entity.pdbx_description
1 polymer ?
#
loop_
_entity_poly.entity_id
_entity_poly.type
_entity_poly.pdbx_seq_one_letter_code
_entity_poly.pdbx_strand_id
1 'polypeptide(L)'
;MAKRKNPLKDLDAFLKQEASSLVNPKKVGTQKEEKNIQPVAPEPKEEKKAATKEDIISELRMLAGKEGDEFRSSFYNIIRETLEGLDHSSAADKMLINTVLYLNDKSNWKDNIQTYWKNR
;
A
#
# COMPACT_ATOMS: atom_id res chain seq x y z
N MET A 1 17.75 21.58 -44.47
CA MET A 1 17.86 20.20 -43.95
C MET A 1 17.99 20.26 -42.43
N ALA A 2 16.86 20.15 -41.70
CA ALA A 2 16.85 20.20 -40.24
C ALA A 2 17.51 18.92 -39.68
N LYS A 3 18.71 19.07 -39.11
CA LYS A 3 19.41 17.98 -38.42
C LYS A 3 18.59 17.63 -37.17
N ARG A 4 17.87 16.50 -37.22
CA ARG A 4 17.11 15.98 -36.07
C ARG A 4 18.09 15.71 -34.93
N LYS A 5 18.02 16.50 -33.85
CA LYS A 5 18.79 16.26 -32.63
C LYS A 5 18.26 14.98 -31.99
N ASN A 6 19.14 14.04 -31.67
CA ASN A 6 18.78 12.76 -31.07
C ASN A 6 18.50 12.98 -29.56
N PRO A 7 17.24 12.84 -29.11
CA PRO A 7 16.86 13.14 -27.72
C PRO A 7 17.50 12.21 -26.69
N LEU A 8 17.99 11.03 -27.10
CA LEU A 8 18.70 10.13 -26.18
C LEU A 8 20.08 10.66 -25.79
N LYS A 9 20.73 11.45 -26.65
CA LYS A 9 22.03 12.06 -26.31
C LYS A 9 21.90 13.17 -25.27
N ASP A 10 20.79 13.91 -25.31
CA ASP A 10 20.50 14.95 -24.30
C ASP A 10 20.18 14.32 -22.95
N LEU A 11 19.51 13.15 -22.91
CA LEU A 11 19.23 12.43 -21.67
C LEU A 11 20.51 11.93 -20.99
N ASP A 12 21.44 11.38 -21.77
CA ASP A 12 22.72 10.86 -21.26
C ASP A 12 23.65 11.99 -20.79
N ALA A 13 23.58 13.17 -21.44
CA ALA A 13 24.27 14.37 -20.98
C ALA A 13 23.67 14.92 -19.68
N PHE A 14 22.34 14.90 -19.54
CA PHE A 14 21.64 15.35 -18.34
C PHE A 14 21.95 14.44 -17.13
N LEU A 15 21.93 13.11 -17.30
CA LEU A 15 22.25 12.15 -16.25
C LEU A 15 23.69 12.29 -15.74
N LYS A 16 24.65 12.57 -16.63
CA LYS A 16 26.06 12.80 -16.25
C LYS A 16 26.26 14.11 -15.48
N GLN A 17 25.45 15.12 -15.77
CA GLN A 17 25.49 16.39 -15.05
C GLN A 17 25.00 16.24 -13.61
N GLU A 18 23.91 15.49 -13.38
CA GLU A 18 23.43 15.21 -12.02
C GLU A 18 24.41 14.33 -11.22
N ALA A 19 25.00 13.31 -11.85
CA ALA A 19 25.98 12.44 -11.20
C ALA A 19 27.26 13.18 -10.76
N SER A 20 27.61 14.27 -11.46
CA SER A 20 28.77 15.10 -11.13
C SER A 20 28.50 16.08 -9.97
N SER A 21 27.23 16.31 -9.61
CA SER A 21 26.85 17.21 -8.51
C SER A 21 26.79 16.51 -7.15
N LEU A 22 26.84 15.17 -7.10
CA LEU A 22 26.57 14.39 -5.89
C LEU A 22 27.83 13.93 -5.13
N VAL A 23 29.01 14.49 -5.43
CA VAL A 23 30.25 14.13 -4.72
C VAL A 23 31.04 15.38 -4.35
N ASN A 24 30.71 15.97 -3.20
CA ASN A 24 31.61 16.90 -2.50
C ASN A 24 32.32 16.13 -1.38
N PRO A 25 33.61 15.76 -1.52
CA PRO A 25 34.35 15.19 -0.40
C PRO A 25 34.58 16.27 0.65
N LYS A 26 33.94 16.11 1.81
CA LYS A 26 34.15 16.95 2.99
C LYS A 26 35.59 16.75 3.47
N LYS A 27 36.41 17.80 3.37
CA LYS A 27 37.78 17.84 3.89
C LYS A 27 37.79 17.47 5.37
N VAL A 28 38.63 16.51 5.73
CA VAL A 28 38.95 16.14 7.11
C VAL A 28 39.79 17.27 7.71
N GLY A 29 39.18 18.04 8.61
CA GLY A 29 39.85 18.95 9.53
C GLY A 29 39.62 18.44 10.94
N THR A 30 40.58 17.71 11.47
CA THR A 30 40.58 17.23 12.84
C THR A 30 41.13 18.33 13.74
N GLN A 31 40.28 18.97 14.54
CA GLN A 31 40.67 19.40 15.89
C GLN A 31 39.48 19.81 16.75
N LYS A 32 39.46 19.16 17.92
CA LYS A 32 38.99 19.60 19.24
C LYS A 32 37.54 19.36 19.69
N GLU A 33 37.54 18.65 20.82
CA GLU A 33 36.79 18.86 22.06
C GLU A 33 35.57 17.96 22.32
N GLU A 34 35.88 16.91 23.08
CA GLU A 34 35.09 16.25 24.11
C GLU A 34 33.83 17.00 24.53
N LYS A 35 32.67 16.39 24.26
CA LYS A 35 31.60 16.34 25.24
C LYS A 35 31.03 14.93 25.32
N ASN A 36 31.32 14.34 26.46
CA ASN A 36 30.62 13.26 27.13
C ASN A 36 29.09 13.41 26.97
N ILE A 37 28.49 12.55 26.14
CA ILE A 37 27.05 12.28 26.16
C ILE A 37 26.92 10.76 26.10
N GLN A 38 26.41 10.19 27.19
CA GLN A 38 26.08 8.78 27.33
C GLN A 38 25.23 8.31 26.12
N PRO A 39 25.47 7.10 25.57
CA PRO A 39 24.58 6.56 24.56
C PRO A 39 23.28 6.14 25.24
N VAL A 40 22.25 6.99 25.16
CA VAL A 40 20.88 6.55 25.35
C VAL A 40 20.62 5.56 24.22
N ALA A 41 20.43 4.30 24.60
CA ALA A 41 20.11 3.21 23.69
C ALA A 41 18.97 3.66 22.76
N PRO A 42 19.11 3.54 21.43
CA PRO A 42 17.97 3.71 20.56
C PRO A 42 16.97 2.61 20.93
N GLU A 43 15.80 3.01 21.42
CA GLU A 43 14.64 2.14 21.46
C GLU A 43 14.52 1.44 20.09
N PRO A 44 14.27 0.13 20.06
CA PRO A 44 14.04 -0.55 18.81
C PRO A 44 12.78 0.08 18.22
N LYS A 45 12.96 0.93 17.20
CA LYS A 45 11.90 1.19 16.23
C LYS A 45 11.55 -0.18 15.68
N GLU A 46 10.45 -0.74 16.18
CA GLU A 46 9.79 -1.86 15.54
C GLU A 46 9.47 -1.40 14.12
N GLU A 47 10.36 -1.73 13.20
CA GLU A 47 10.02 -1.81 11.79
C GLU A 47 8.85 -2.79 11.74
N LYS A 48 7.64 -2.24 11.63
CA LYS A 48 6.44 -3.02 11.33
C LYS A 48 6.74 -3.75 10.02
N LYS A 49 7.18 -5.01 10.15
CA LYS A 49 7.33 -5.90 9.03
C LYS A 49 6.02 -5.86 8.28
N ALA A 50 6.10 -5.62 6.97
CA ALA A 50 4.92 -5.70 6.11
C ALA A 50 4.29 -7.08 6.35
N ALA A 51 3.02 -7.09 6.75
CA ALA A 51 2.30 -8.33 7.02
C ALA A 51 2.34 -9.19 5.76
N THR A 52 2.75 -10.44 5.91
CA THR A 52 2.71 -11.39 4.80
C THR A 52 1.27 -11.85 4.57
N LYS A 53 1.01 -12.44 3.41
CA LYS A 53 -0.32 -13.01 3.11
C LYS A 53 -0.73 -14.05 4.15
N GLU A 54 0.24 -14.84 4.59
CA GLU A 54 0.08 -15.90 5.57
C GLU A 54 -0.31 -15.33 6.95
N ASP A 55 0.27 -14.19 7.34
CA ASP A 55 -0.08 -13.49 8.58
C ASP A 55 -1.53 -13.00 8.55
N ILE A 56 -1.96 -12.39 7.44
CA ILE A 56 -3.33 -11.91 7.26
C ILE A 56 -4.34 -13.06 7.33
N ILE A 57 -4.03 -14.19 6.69
CA ILE A 57 -4.90 -15.39 6.75
C ILE A 57 -4.97 -15.94 8.18
N SER A 58 -3.86 -15.94 8.91
CA SER A 58 -3.83 -16.38 10.31
C SER A 58 -4.70 -15.50 11.19
N GLU A 59 -4.61 -14.17 11.04
CA GLU A 59 -5.45 -13.22 11.77
C GLU A 59 -6.93 -13.38 11.46
N LEU A 60 -7.29 -13.54 10.18
CA LEU A 60 -8.68 -13.78 9.78
C LEU A 60 -9.23 -15.08 10.38
N ARG A 61 -8.42 -16.14 10.51
CA ARG A 61 -8.83 -17.38 11.18
C ARG A 61 -9.04 -17.19 12.68
N MET A 62 -8.17 -16.41 13.32
CA MET A 62 -8.35 -16.07 14.73
C MET A 62 -9.62 -15.24 14.96
N LEU A 63 -9.91 -14.28 14.09
CA LEU A 63 -11.15 -13.50 14.13
C LEU A 63 -12.37 -14.38 13.93
N ALA A 64 -12.32 -15.32 12.97
CA ALA A 64 -13.39 -16.29 12.77
C ALA A 64 -13.68 -17.13 14.02
N GLY A 65 -12.64 -17.54 14.75
CA GLY A 65 -12.79 -18.27 16.00
C GLY A 65 -13.40 -17.45 17.15
N LYS A 66 -13.26 -16.11 17.12
CA LYS A 66 -13.79 -15.20 18.14
C LYS A 66 -15.23 -14.76 17.86
N GLU A 67 -15.53 -14.40 16.62
CA GLU A 67 -16.83 -13.85 16.20
C GLU A 67 -17.85 -14.93 15.82
N GLY A 68 -17.40 -16.15 15.50
CA GLY A 68 -18.28 -17.27 15.18
C GLY A 68 -19.12 -17.00 13.92
N ASP A 69 -20.45 -17.01 14.06
CA ASP A 69 -21.37 -16.86 12.93
C ASP A 69 -21.41 -15.42 12.37
N GLU A 70 -21.15 -14.41 13.20
CA GLU A 70 -21.12 -13.00 12.77
C GLU A 70 -19.90 -12.70 11.88
N PHE A 71 -18.84 -13.50 12.00
CA PHE A 71 -17.62 -13.34 11.22
C PHE A 71 -17.86 -13.30 9.72
N ARG A 72 -18.83 -14.09 9.22
CA ARG A 72 -19.11 -14.15 7.77
C ARG A 72 -19.52 -12.77 7.24
N SER A 73 -20.40 -12.08 7.97
CA SER A 73 -20.85 -10.74 7.61
C SER A 73 -19.71 -9.73 7.68
N SER A 74 -18.88 -9.78 8.73
CA SER A 74 -17.67 -8.96 8.87
C SER A 74 -16.70 -9.19 7.70
N PHE A 75 -16.44 -10.45 7.36
CA PHE A 75 -15.52 -10.84 6.28
C PHE A 75 -16.00 -10.37 4.90
N TYR A 76 -17.30 -10.48 4.64
CA TYR A 76 -17.95 -9.94 3.45
C TYR A 76 -17.77 -8.43 3.33
N ASN A 77 -17.91 -7.68 4.43
CA ASN A 77 -17.64 -6.25 4.43
C ASN A 77 -16.17 -5.94 4.16
N ILE A 78 -15.23 -6.69 4.74
CA ILE A 78 -13.79 -6.52 4.47
C ILE A 78 -13.49 -6.69 2.97
N ILE A 79 -14.02 -7.75 2.33
CA ILE A 79 -13.85 -7.97 0.89
C ILE A 79 -14.44 -6.78 0.10
N ARG A 80 -15.61 -6.28 0.49
CA ARG A 80 -16.24 -5.16 -0.20
C ARG A 80 -15.39 -3.89 -0.10
N GLU A 81 -14.99 -3.51 1.11
CA GLU A 81 -14.22 -2.29 1.39
C GLU A 81 -12.85 -2.34 0.71
N THR A 82 -12.18 -3.49 0.74
CA THR A 82 -10.88 -3.67 0.07
C THR A 82 -10.99 -3.49 -1.44
N LEU A 83 -12.03 -4.01 -2.08
CA LEU A 83 -12.27 -3.82 -3.52
C LEU A 83 -12.74 -2.40 -3.87
N GLU A 84 -13.44 -1.73 -2.96
CA GLU A 84 -13.85 -0.34 -3.12
C GLU A 84 -12.67 0.63 -3.06
N GLY A 85 -11.66 0.32 -2.24
CA GLY A 85 -10.45 1.12 -2.10
C GLY A 85 -9.44 0.96 -3.24
N LEU A 86 -9.70 0.09 -4.22
CA LEU A 86 -8.84 -0.03 -5.40
C LEU A 86 -9.12 1.10 -6.40
N ASP A 87 -8.07 1.76 -6.88
CA ASP A 87 -8.17 2.86 -7.86
C ASP A 87 -8.91 2.47 -9.14
N HIS A 88 -8.84 1.19 -9.53
CA HIS A 88 -9.43 0.66 -10.75
C HIS A 88 -10.26 -0.57 -10.44
N SER A 89 -11.59 -0.42 -10.44
CA SER A 89 -12.51 -1.54 -10.28
C SER A 89 -12.73 -2.26 -11.61
N SER A 90 -12.24 -3.50 -11.70
CA SER A 90 -12.47 -4.39 -12.84
C SER A 90 -13.91 -4.93 -12.86
N ALA A 91 -14.33 -5.49 -14.00
CA ALA A 91 -15.62 -6.18 -14.07
C ALA A 91 -15.71 -7.36 -13.10
N ALA A 92 -14.58 -8.03 -12.82
CA ALA A 92 -14.51 -9.12 -11.85
C ALA A 92 -14.75 -8.60 -10.42
N ASP A 93 -14.19 -7.44 -10.07
CA ASP A 93 -14.38 -6.84 -8.74
C ASP A 93 -15.84 -6.45 -8.53
N LYS A 94 -16.49 -5.87 -9.55
CA LYS A 94 -17.93 -5.54 -9.51
C LYS A 94 -18.78 -6.79 -9.35
N MET A 95 -18.43 -7.88 -10.02
CA MET A 95 -19.11 -9.17 -9.87
C MET A 95 -18.93 -9.73 -8.46
N LEU A 96 -17.72 -9.64 -7.90
CA LEU A 96 -17.43 -10.10 -6.55
C LEU A 96 -18.20 -9.29 -5.51
N ILE A 97 -18.24 -7.96 -5.63
CA ILE A 97 -19.07 -7.09 -4.78
C ILE A 97 -20.56 -7.50 -4.86
N ASN A 98 -21.10 -7.72 -6.06
CA ASN A 98 -22.48 -8.19 -6.21
C ASN A 98 -22.72 -9.54 -5.52
N THR A 99 -21.76 -10.45 -5.62
CA THR A 99 -21.83 -11.77 -4.98
C THR A 99 -21.82 -11.63 -3.47
N VAL A 100 -20.96 -10.77 -2.93
CA VAL A 100 -20.88 -10.48 -1.49
C VAL A 100 -22.20 -9.87 -0.99
N LEU A 101 -22.78 -8.91 -1.72
CA LEU A 101 -24.07 -8.31 -1.37
C LEU A 101 -25.21 -9.35 -1.38
N TYR A 102 -25.22 -10.24 -2.37
CA TYR A 102 -26.17 -11.35 -2.43
C TYR A 102 -26.03 -12.33 -1.26
N LEU A 103 -24.80 -12.65 -0.87
CA LEU A 103 -24.54 -13.56 0.24
C LEU A 103 -24.95 -12.98 1.59
N ASN A 104 -24.85 -11.65 1.75
CA ASN A 104 -25.19 -10.95 2.98
C ASN A 104 -26.71 -10.90 3.22
N ASP A 105 -27.50 -10.69 2.16
CA ASP A 105 -28.97 -10.71 2.24
C ASP A 105 -29.56 -11.35 0.98
N LYS A 106 -29.90 -12.63 1.08
CA LYS A 106 -30.43 -13.45 -0.01
C LYS A 106 -31.88 -13.14 -0.35
N SER A 107 -32.67 -12.58 0.57
CA SER A 107 -34.09 -12.34 0.34
C SER A 107 -34.32 -11.03 -0.41
N ASN A 108 -33.56 -9.98 -0.10
CA ASN A 108 -33.66 -8.66 -0.75
C ASN A 108 -32.44 -8.31 -1.61
N TRP A 109 -31.71 -9.33 -2.09
CA TRP A 109 -30.45 -9.15 -2.80
C TRP A 109 -30.53 -8.17 -3.98
N LYS A 110 -31.63 -8.19 -4.74
CA LYS A 110 -31.80 -7.35 -5.93
C LYS A 110 -31.88 -5.87 -5.57
N ASP A 111 -32.67 -5.54 -4.55
CA ASP A 111 -32.85 -4.17 -4.07
C ASP A 111 -31.58 -3.68 -3.37
N ASN A 112 -30.89 -4.55 -2.64
CA ASN A 112 -29.62 -4.23 -1.99
C ASN A 112 -28.52 -3.93 -3.02
N ILE A 113 -28.38 -4.75 -4.06
CA ILE A 113 -27.42 -4.49 -5.15
C ILE A 113 -27.79 -3.19 -5.87
N GLN A 114 -29.06 -2.99 -6.21
CA GLN A 114 -29.48 -1.80 -6.93
C GLN A 114 -29.25 -0.53 -6.11
N THR A 115 -29.60 -0.55 -4.82
CA THR A 115 -29.40 0.57 -3.89
C THR A 115 -27.92 0.87 -3.71
N TYR A 116 -27.10 -0.17 -3.55
CA TYR A 116 -25.66 -0.04 -3.43
C TYR A 116 -25.03 0.69 -4.63
N TRP A 117 -25.35 0.30 -5.87
CA TRP A 117 -24.77 0.95 -7.06
C TRP A 117 -25.38 2.32 -7.38
N LYS A 118 -26.58 2.62 -6.88
CA LYS A 118 -27.19 3.96 -7.03
C LYS A 118 -26.54 5.00 -6.12
N ASN A 119 -26.08 4.57 -4.95
CA ASN A 119 -25.53 5.44 -3.91
C ASN A 119 -24.00 5.56 -3.98
N ARG A 120 -23.37 4.92 -4.98
CA ARG A 120 -21.93 4.91 -5.22
C ARG A 120 -21.60 5.83 -6.40
#